data_AF-A0A402A6D0-F1
#
_entry.id   AF-A0A402A6D0-F1
#
_cell.length_a   1.000
_cell.length_b   1.000
_cell.length_c   1.000
_cell.angle_alpha   90.00
_cell.angle_beta   90.00
_cell.angle_gamma   90.00
#
_symmetry.space_group_name_H-M   'P 1'
#
loop_
_entity.id
_entity.type
_entity.pdbx_description
1 polymer ?
#
loop_
_entity_poly.entity_id
_entity_poly.type
_entity_poly.pdbx_seq_one_letter_code
_entity_poly.pdbx_strand_id
1 'polypeptide(L)'
;MFKPIRFNQLLKAVPGLTHLQHTQHSTTHKYSEHIKKTVDIDNVHVSAQTGKEVHTHAHVTEDVERKPAHGTTGAVTHEHIRADVDVVSKSVQGTAGEHGMTETLSHVHATIVGVANIELTPPHPPREETPLYVQTHRHLVFTQDSPCAICGVRRSTLNDPKANPFGAKDLETHHYPIERCLLDACDPKKVGVIFPQVKDRKTLEEFIDSEANMMVLCDIHHRHPLHGIHHLVGPDFYVQPFLYGGYQIVADAADEAAAIANNEKVVHKHVTIDEITHGDQVVEKKVVKETTVTRPVR
;
A
#
# COMPACT_ATOMS: atom_id res chain seq x y z
N MET A 1 8.14 23.02 0.64
CA MET A 1 7.49 22.44 -0.56
C MET A 1 8.33 21.24 -0.99
N PHE A 2 8.12 20.08 -0.36
CA PHE A 2 8.79 18.83 -0.73
C PHE A 2 7.89 18.08 -1.70
N LYS A 3 8.39 17.79 -2.90
CA LYS A 3 7.65 16.97 -3.88
C LYS A 3 7.44 15.57 -3.28
N PRO A 4 6.32 14.89 -3.58
CA PRO A 4 6.12 13.51 -3.16
C PRO A 4 7.32 12.70 -3.64
N ILE A 5 7.88 11.87 -2.76
CA ILE A 5 8.94 10.91 -3.07
C ILE A 5 8.33 9.93 -4.07
N ARG A 6 8.25 10.34 -5.34
CA ARG A 6 7.94 9.47 -6.47
C ARG A 6 8.96 8.36 -6.40
N PHE A 7 8.52 7.16 -6.01
CA PHE A 7 9.22 5.88 -6.11
C PHE A 7 10.73 6.05 -6.23
N ASN A 8 11.40 6.12 -5.08
CA ASN A 8 12.85 6.16 -5.00
C ASN A 8 13.41 5.15 -6.02
N GLN A 9 14.24 5.59 -6.97
CA GLN A 9 14.83 4.68 -7.96
C GLN A 9 15.63 3.55 -7.29
N LEU A 10 15.99 3.70 -6.01
CA LEU A 10 16.58 2.66 -5.19
C LEU A 10 15.64 1.47 -4.91
N LEU A 11 14.31 1.67 -4.88
CA LEU A 11 13.35 0.57 -4.71
C LEU A 11 13.14 -0.25 -6.00
N LYS A 12 13.47 0.31 -7.17
CA LYS A 12 13.53 -0.48 -8.43
C LYS A 12 14.74 -1.43 -8.47
N ALA A 13 15.69 -1.23 -7.57
CA ALA A 13 16.91 -2.02 -7.48
C ALA A 13 16.84 -3.11 -6.40
N VAL A 14 15.68 -3.34 -5.75
CA VAL A 14 15.52 -4.50 -4.87
C VAL A 14 15.59 -5.76 -5.73
N PRO A 15 16.66 -6.57 -5.64
CA PRO A 15 16.77 -7.80 -6.40
C PRO A 15 15.65 -8.74 -5.93
N GLY A 16 14.74 -9.13 -6.83
CA GLY A 16 13.65 -10.08 -6.54
C GLY A 16 12.23 -9.65 -6.92
N LEU A 17 11.96 -8.36 -7.20
CA LEU A 17 10.59 -7.87 -7.49
C LEU A 17 10.25 -7.67 -8.97
N THR A 18 11.13 -8.06 -9.90
CA THR A 18 11.00 -7.78 -11.34
C THR A 18 9.88 -8.56 -12.05
N HIS A 19 9.24 -9.54 -11.41
CA HIS A 19 8.31 -10.50 -12.04
C HIS A 19 6.82 -10.13 -11.97
N LEU A 20 6.45 -8.91 -11.55
CA LEU A 20 5.06 -8.51 -11.22
C LEU A 20 4.37 -7.49 -12.16
N GLN A 21 4.70 -7.42 -13.47
CA GLN A 21 4.06 -6.46 -14.40
C GLN A 21 3.09 -7.12 -15.43
N HIS A 22 1.81 -6.69 -15.48
CA HIS A 22 0.74 -7.19 -16.39
C HIS A 22 0.20 -6.10 -17.37
N THR A 23 -0.31 -6.49 -18.55
CA THR A 23 -0.76 -5.66 -19.72
C THR A 23 -2.28 -5.69 -20.00
N GLN A 24 -2.84 -4.67 -20.70
CA GLN A 24 -4.29 -4.48 -21.04
C GLN A 24 -4.61 -4.19 -22.54
N HIS A 25 -5.87 -4.39 -23.00
CA HIS A 25 -6.44 -4.00 -24.33
C HIS A 25 -7.95 -3.64 -24.32
N SER A 26 -8.47 -2.98 -25.41
CA SER A 26 -9.70 -2.13 -25.47
C SER A 26 -10.69 -2.30 -26.69
N THR A 27 -11.86 -1.61 -26.58
CA THR A 27 -12.75 -0.89 -27.58
C THR A 27 -14.02 -1.50 -28.27
N THR A 28 -14.96 -0.61 -28.69
CA THR A 28 -16.47 -0.58 -28.66
C THR A 28 -17.21 -0.24 -30.00
N HIS A 29 -18.56 -0.40 -30.12
CA HIS A 29 -19.62 0.58 -30.62
C HIS A 29 -21.08 0.00 -30.77
N LYS A 30 -22.13 0.87 -30.85
CA LYS A 30 -23.51 0.77 -30.26
C LYS A 30 -24.74 0.92 -31.23
N TYR A 31 -25.96 0.46 -30.81
CA TYR A 31 -27.34 0.94 -31.16
C TYR A 31 -28.37 0.68 -30.01
N SER A 32 -29.55 1.34 -29.95
CA SER A 32 -30.40 1.61 -28.75
C SER A 32 -31.82 0.96 -28.64
N GLU A 33 -32.38 0.80 -27.41
CA GLU A 33 -33.83 0.68 -27.06
C GLU A 33 -34.10 1.16 -25.61
N HIS A 34 -35.35 1.46 -25.27
CA HIS A 34 -35.79 2.12 -24.03
C HIS A 34 -35.61 1.35 -22.71
N ILE A 35 -35.17 2.07 -21.67
CA ILE A 35 -35.05 1.62 -20.28
C ILE A 35 -35.66 2.69 -19.35
N LYS A 36 -36.45 2.28 -18.34
CA LYS A 36 -36.81 3.11 -17.18
C LYS A 36 -35.78 2.89 -16.08
N LYS A 37 -35.16 3.95 -15.56
CA LYS A 37 -34.16 3.88 -14.48
C LYS A 37 -34.34 5.03 -13.50
N THR A 38 -34.13 4.75 -12.22
CA THR A 38 -34.03 5.73 -11.13
C THR A 38 -32.57 6.15 -11.03
N VAL A 39 -32.30 7.45 -11.02
CA VAL A 39 -30.94 8.01 -10.97
C VAL A 39 -30.73 8.63 -9.60
N ASP A 40 -29.81 8.07 -8.82
CA ASP A 40 -29.30 8.70 -7.61
C ASP A 40 -28.18 9.68 -8.05
N ILE A 41 -28.32 10.95 -7.67
CA ILE A 41 -27.37 12.02 -8.06
C ILE A 41 -26.48 12.28 -6.85
N ASP A 42 -25.27 11.73 -6.88
CA ASP A 42 -24.38 11.79 -5.71
C ASP A 42 -23.62 13.10 -5.56
N ASN A 43 -23.60 13.98 -6.57
CA ASN A 43 -22.77 15.19 -6.52
C ASN A 43 -23.45 16.41 -7.15
N VAL A 44 -23.91 17.33 -6.29
CA VAL A 44 -24.26 18.70 -6.68
C VAL A 44 -23.35 19.64 -5.90
N HIS A 45 -22.40 20.28 -6.58
CA HIS A 45 -21.54 21.28 -5.97
C HIS A 45 -22.36 22.53 -5.63
N VAL A 46 -22.40 22.91 -4.35
CA VAL A 46 -22.98 24.18 -3.92
C VAL A 46 -21.91 24.95 -3.14
N SER A 47 -21.47 26.06 -3.71
CA SER A 47 -20.55 26.99 -3.04
C SER A 47 -21.25 27.63 -1.84
N ALA A 48 -20.74 27.36 -0.64
CA ALA A 48 -21.24 27.91 0.61
C ALA A 48 -20.78 29.36 0.80
N GLN A 49 -21.37 30.31 0.06
CA GLN A 49 -21.32 31.71 0.45
C GLN A 49 -22.69 32.35 0.29
N THR A 50 -23.28 32.73 1.42
CA THR A 50 -24.60 33.37 1.62
C THR A 50 -25.78 32.41 1.70
N GLY A 51 -26.58 32.52 2.78
CA GLY A 51 -27.76 31.70 3.07
C GLY A 51 -28.96 31.98 2.16
N LYS A 52 -28.74 31.98 0.84
CA LYS A 52 -29.79 32.01 -0.18
C LYS A 52 -30.09 30.59 -0.64
N GLU A 53 -31.36 30.29 -0.88
CA GLU A 53 -31.74 29.11 -1.65
C GLU A 53 -31.11 29.23 -3.04
N VAL A 54 -30.22 28.30 -3.37
CA VAL A 54 -29.62 28.19 -4.69
C VAL A 54 -30.38 27.09 -5.44
N HIS A 55 -31.03 27.48 -6.54
CA HIS A 55 -31.59 26.55 -7.50
C HIS A 55 -30.47 26.19 -8.47
N THR A 56 -29.97 24.96 -8.40
CA THR A 56 -28.97 24.49 -9.36
C THR A 56 -29.68 23.62 -10.38
N HIS A 57 -29.67 24.09 -11.63
CA HIS A 57 -30.09 23.30 -12.78
C HIS A 57 -28.92 22.36 -13.13
N ALA A 58 -29.10 21.06 -12.94
CA ALA A 58 -28.08 20.07 -13.29
C ALA A 58 -28.54 19.25 -14.50
N HIS A 59 -27.64 19.09 -15.46
CA HIS A 59 -27.80 18.14 -16.56
C HIS A 59 -27.14 16.83 -16.16
N VAL A 60 -27.94 15.81 -15.88
CA VAL A 60 -27.41 14.48 -15.60
C VAL A 60 -27.33 13.70 -16.90
N THR A 61 -26.16 13.14 -17.19
CA THR A 61 -25.94 12.23 -18.32
C THR A 61 -25.49 10.89 -17.77
N GLU A 62 -26.26 9.82 -18.00
CA GLU A 62 -25.91 8.46 -17.57
C GLU A 62 -25.69 7.55 -18.78
N ASP A 63 -24.65 6.71 -18.73
CA ASP A 63 -24.39 5.61 -19.69
C ASP A 63 -25.05 4.32 -19.18
N VAL A 64 -26.11 3.85 -19.83
CA VAL A 64 -26.82 2.64 -19.42
C VAL A 64 -26.43 1.46 -20.30
N GLU A 65 -25.89 0.40 -19.70
CA GLU A 65 -25.57 -0.87 -20.36
C GLU A 65 -26.85 -1.69 -20.63
N ARG A 66 -27.01 -2.17 -21.86
CA ARG A 66 -28.19 -2.93 -22.28
C ARG A 66 -27.81 -4.32 -22.78
N LYS A 67 -28.36 -5.35 -22.14
CA LYS A 67 -28.20 -6.75 -22.54
C LYS A 67 -29.16 -7.11 -23.68
N PRO A 68 -28.75 -7.94 -24.64
CA PRO A 68 -29.62 -8.37 -25.73
C PRO A 68 -30.81 -9.19 -25.21
N ALA A 69 -31.94 -9.10 -25.91
CA ALA A 69 -33.13 -9.86 -25.59
C ALA A 69 -32.86 -11.37 -25.63
N HIS A 70 -33.49 -12.10 -24.72
CA HIS A 70 -33.25 -13.52 -24.50
C HIS A 70 -33.45 -14.31 -25.81
N GLY A 71 -32.38 -14.94 -26.30
CA GLY A 71 -32.37 -15.71 -27.56
C GLY A 71 -31.63 -15.07 -28.74
N THR A 72 -30.99 -13.90 -28.58
CA THR A 72 -30.17 -13.27 -29.63
C THR A 72 -28.70 -13.16 -29.22
N THR A 73 -27.78 -13.56 -30.10
CA THR A 73 -26.32 -13.41 -29.93
C THR A 73 -25.88 -12.04 -30.46
N GLY A 74 -26.05 -10.99 -29.65
CA GLY A 74 -25.60 -9.63 -29.96
C GLY A 74 -24.68 -9.07 -28.87
N ALA A 75 -23.77 -8.17 -29.24
CA ALA A 75 -22.89 -7.48 -28.29
C ALA A 75 -23.67 -6.46 -27.45
N VAL A 76 -23.23 -6.26 -26.21
CA VAL A 76 -23.78 -5.28 -25.27
C VAL A 76 -23.55 -3.85 -25.79
N THR A 77 -24.56 -2.99 -25.69
CA THR A 77 -24.50 -1.59 -26.12
C THR A 77 -24.86 -0.66 -24.98
N HIS A 78 -24.23 0.51 -24.88
CA HIS A 78 -24.59 1.55 -23.89
C HIS A 78 -25.34 2.72 -24.52
N GLU A 79 -26.27 3.36 -23.82
CA GLU A 79 -27.01 4.54 -24.31
C GLU A 79 -26.89 5.70 -23.31
N HIS A 80 -26.75 6.94 -23.83
CA HIS A 80 -26.66 8.14 -22.99
C HIS A 80 -28.04 8.75 -22.79
N ILE A 81 -28.55 8.73 -21.56
CA ILE A 81 -29.81 9.40 -21.23
C ILE A 81 -29.48 10.75 -20.60
N ARG A 82 -30.09 11.82 -21.10
CA ARG A 82 -30.03 13.16 -20.50
C ARG A 82 -31.36 13.51 -19.85
N ALA A 83 -31.31 13.97 -18.61
CA ALA A 83 -32.46 14.50 -17.90
C ALA A 83 -32.10 15.80 -17.21
N ASP A 84 -33.03 16.75 -17.28
CA ASP A 84 -32.94 18.01 -16.54
C ASP A 84 -33.55 17.81 -15.15
N VAL A 85 -32.75 18.09 -14.12
CA VAL A 85 -33.17 17.96 -12.73
C VAL A 85 -32.95 19.28 -12.00
N ASP A 86 -34.04 19.78 -11.42
CA ASP A 86 -34.01 20.91 -10.51
C ASP A 86 -33.65 20.41 -9.11
N VAL A 87 -32.46 20.79 -8.62
CA VAL A 87 -32.04 20.47 -7.26
C VAL A 87 -32.17 21.71 -6.40
N VAL A 88 -33.08 21.65 -5.43
CA VAL A 88 -33.24 22.69 -4.40
C VAL A 88 -32.44 22.27 -3.18
N SER A 89 -31.31 22.91 -2.91
CA SER A 89 -30.54 22.72 -1.67
C SER A 89 -30.91 23.78 -0.64
N LYS A 90 -31.23 23.37 0.60
CA LYS A 90 -31.40 24.28 1.74
C LYS A 90 -30.17 24.15 2.63
N SER A 91 -29.40 25.21 2.82
CA SER A 91 -28.33 25.22 3.81
C SER A 91 -28.95 25.27 5.21
N VAL A 92 -28.72 24.25 6.03
CA VAL A 92 -29.03 24.34 7.45
C VAL A 92 -27.81 24.96 8.12
N GLN A 93 -27.95 26.19 8.61
CA GLN A 93 -26.94 26.79 9.48
C GLN A 93 -26.95 26.04 10.82
N GLY A 94 -26.12 25.01 10.91
CA GLY A 94 -25.76 24.42 12.19
C GLY A 94 -24.95 25.46 12.97
N THR A 95 -25.47 25.88 14.12
CA THR A 95 -24.71 26.66 15.10
C THR A 95 -23.44 25.90 15.43
N ALA A 96 -22.28 26.57 15.31
CA ALA A 96 -20.98 26.08 15.75
C ALA A 96 -20.96 25.94 17.29
N GLY A 97 -21.66 24.93 17.80
CA GLY A 97 -21.46 24.39 19.14
C GLY A 97 -20.39 23.31 19.03
N GLU A 98 -19.35 23.45 19.84
CA GLU A 98 -18.37 22.42 20.21
C GLU A 98 -18.37 21.19 19.30
N HIS A 99 -17.49 21.20 18.29
CA HIS A 99 -16.97 19.96 17.73
C HIS A 99 -16.18 19.25 18.83
N GLY A 100 -16.90 18.65 19.78
CA GLY A 100 -16.40 17.55 20.57
C GLY A 100 -15.77 16.58 19.59
N MET A 101 -14.52 16.23 19.86
CA MET A 101 -13.82 15.19 19.11
C MET A 101 -14.80 14.04 18.92
N THR A 102 -15.23 13.80 17.69
CA THR A 102 -16.05 12.64 17.40
C THR A 102 -15.17 11.44 17.70
N GLU A 103 -15.44 10.84 18.86
CA GLU A 103 -14.90 9.60 19.44
C GLU A 103 -15.18 8.37 18.54
N THR A 104 -15.31 8.56 17.23
CA THR A 104 -16.16 7.71 16.38
C THR A 104 -15.43 7.12 15.16
N LEU A 105 -14.10 7.21 15.05
CA LEU A 105 -13.40 6.52 13.95
C LEU A 105 -12.19 5.67 14.35
N SER A 106 -11.67 5.76 15.58
CA SER A 106 -10.52 4.94 16.03
C SER A 106 -10.88 3.73 16.89
N HIS A 107 -12.14 3.60 17.33
CA HIS A 107 -12.62 2.40 18.04
C HIS A 107 -13.13 1.28 17.11
N VAL A 108 -12.59 1.18 15.89
CA VAL A 108 -12.91 0.06 14.99
C VAL A 108 -12.20 -1.18 15.52
N HIS A 109 -12.92 -2.00 16.29
CA HIS A 109 -12.61 -3.42 16.54
C HIS A 109 -11.10 -3.73 16.63
N ALA A 110 -10.40 -3.10 17.56
CA ALA A 110 -9.01 -3.47 17.83
C ALA A 110 -9.02 -4.89 18.42
N THR A 111 -8.76 -5.88 17.56
CA THR A 111 -8.49 -7.24 17.99
C THR A 111 -7.01 -7.28 18.33
N ILE A 112 -6.69 -7.17 19.62
CA ILE A 112 -5.32 -7.31 20.11
C ILE A 112 -5.03 -8.81 20.21
N VAL A 113 -4.18 -9.30 19.32
CA VAL A 113 -3.68 -10.69 19.36
C VAL A 113 -2.21 -10.66 19.74
N GLY A 114 -1.85 -11.28 20.87
CA GLY A 114 -0.46 -11.55 21.18
C GLY A 114 0.06 -12.63 20.23
N VAL A 115 1.04 -12.31 19.40
CA VAL A 115 1.73 -13.28 18.54
C VAL A 115 2.94 -13.80 19.30
N ALA A 116 2.93 -15.09 19.63
CA ALA A 116 4.12 -15.79 20.11
C ALA A 116 4.62 -16.71 19.00
N ASN A 117 5.86 -16.52 18.57
CA ASN A 117 6.51 -17.36 17.57
C ASN A 117 7.46 -18.34 18.25
N ILE A 118 7.34 -19.62 17.91
CA ILE A 118 8.32 -20.65 18.26
C ILE A 118 9.02 -21.04 16.98
N GLU A 119 10.29 -20.64 16.85
CA GLU A 119 11.10 -20.95 15.69
C GLU A 119 11.83 -22.27 15.88
N LEU A 120 11.54 -23.23 15.01
CA LEU A 120 12.15 -24.56 15.02
C LEU A 120 13.20 -24.64 13.93
N THR A 121 14.46 -24.71 14.33
CA THR A 121 15.60 -24.92 13.41
C THR A 121 15.99 -26.40 13.40
N PRO A 122 16.38 -26.96 12.24
CA PRO A 122 16.90 -28.32 12.20
C PRO A 122 18.21 -28.41 13.01
N PRO A 123 18.52 -29.56 13.64
CA PRO A 123 19.80 -29.74 14.33
C PRO A 123 20.98 -29.56 13.36
N HIS A 124 21.96 -28.75 13.75
CA HIS A 124 23.19 -28.53 12.99
C HIS A 124 24.37 -28.25 13.94
N PRO A 125 25.63 -28.54 13.56
CA PRO A 125 26.79 -28.07 14.31
C PRO A 125 26.86 -26.53 14.31
N PRO A 126 27.60 -25.89 15.24
CA PRO A 126 27.90 -24.47 15.14
C PRO A 126 28.40 -24.13 13.74
N ARG A 127 27.79 -23.11 13.12
CA ARG A 127 28.18 -22.73 11.77
C ARG A 127 29.31 -21.73 11.82
N GLU A 128 30.32 -21.98 11.01
CA GLU A 128 31.39 -21.03 10.72
C GLU A 128 31.08 -20.31 9.42
N GLU A 129 31.59 -19.09 9.28
CA GLU A 129 31.50 -18.34 8.03
C GLU A 129 32.22 -19.10 6.92
N THR A 130 31.52 -19.32 5.80
CA THR A 130 32.14 -19.95 4.64
C THR A 130 33.00 -18.93 3.88
N PRO A 131 34.05 -19.37 3.14
CA PRO A 131 34.81 -18.46 2.28
C PRO A 131 33.93 -17.70 1.27
N LEU A 132 32.85 -18.35 0.79
CA LEU A 132 31.89 -17.73 -0.12
C LEU A 132 31.11 -16.62 0.59
N TYR A 133 30.63 -16.84 1.81
CA TYR A 133 29.94 -15.80 2.58
C TYR A 133 30.84 -14.56 2.78
N VAL A 134 32.10 -14.77 3.20
CA VAL A 134 33.06 -13.68 3.39
C VAL A 134 33.29 -12.90 2.09
N GLN A 135 33.41 -13.60 0.96
CA GLN A 135 33.54 -12.98 -0.36
C GLN A 135 32.29 -12.18 -0.74
N THR A 136 31.10 -12.77 -0.60
CA THR A 136 29.81 -12.15 -0.89
C THR A 136 29.60 -10.91 -0.04
N HIS A 137 29.79 -11.00 1.28
CA HIS A 137 29.68 -9.87 2.19
C HIS A 137 30.63 -8.74 1.80
N ARG A 138 31.91 -9.06 1.55
CA ARG A 138 32.90 -8.07 1.11
C ARG A 138 32.48 -7.40 -0.19
N HIS A 139 32.00 -8.17 -1.16
CA HIS A 139 31.59 -7.64 -2.45
C HIS A 139 30.39 -6.69 -2.30
N LEU A 140 29.33 -7.12 -1.62
CA LEU A 140 28.12 -6.32 -1.43
C LEU A 140 28.37 -5.06 -0.61
N VAL A 141 29.01 -5.19 0.57
CA VAL A 141 29.13 -4.07 1.53
C VAL A 141 30.29 -3.13 1.20
N PHE A 142 31.45 -3.68 0.81
CA PHE A 142 32.67 -2.87 0.66
C PHE A 142 33.00 -2.52 -0.79
N THR A 143 32.61 -3.37 -1.75
CA THR A 143 32.96 -3.16 -3.17
C THR A 143 31.84 -2.46 -3.92
N GLN A 144 30.61 -2.94 -3.79
CA GLN A 144 29.43 -2.35 -4.41
C GLN A 144 28.84 -1.21 -3.59
N ASP A 145 29.19 -1.12 -2.30
CA ASP A 145 28.59 -0.18 -1.34
C ASP A 145 27.06 -0.28 -1.36
N SER A 146 26.54 -1.51 -1.48
CA SER A 146 25.11 -1.80 -1.59
C SER A 146 24.38 -1.24 -0.37
N PRO A 147 23.22 -0.59 -0.57
CA PRO A 147 22.51 0.06 0.52
C PRO A 147 21.75 -0.97 1.37
N CYS A 148 21.51 -0.62 2.63
CA CYS A 148 20.50 -1.28 3.46
C CYS A 148 19.17 -1.33 2.70
N ALA A 149 18.58 -2.52 2.57
CA ALA A 149 17.35 -2.74 1.83
C ALA A 149 16.14 -1.97 2.40
N ILE A 150 16.20 -1.59 3.68
CA ILE A 150 15.09 -0.90 4.37
C ILE A 150 15.25 0.62 4.33
N CYS A 151 16.37 1.16 4.84
CA CYS A 151 16.55 2.60 4.99
C CYS A 151 17.45 3.25 3.93
N GLY A 152 18.07 2.47 3.05
CA GLY A 152 18.95 3.00 2.01
C GLY A 152 20.34 3.44 2.48
N VAL A 153 20.65 3.36 3.79
CA VAL A 153 21.98 3.67 4.35
C VAL A 153 23.04 2.82 3.68
N ARG A 154 24.15 3.43 3.28
CA ARG A 154 25.33 2.76 2.73
C ARG A 154 26.48 2.80 3.70
N ARG A 155 27.47 1.93 3.50
CA ARG A 155 28.71 1.97 4.27
C ARG A 155 29.38 3.33 4.12
N SER A 156 29.43 3.87 2.90
CA SER A 156 29.98 5.21 2.61
C SER A 156 29.25 6.36 3.31
N THR A 157 28.01 6.17 3.74
CA THR A 157 27.16 7.22 4.32
C THR A 157 26.89 7.05 5.81
N LEU A 158 27.55 6.11 6.50
CA LEU A 158 27.35 5.85 7.94
C LEU A 158 27.56 7.10 8.81
N ASN A 159 28.50 7.97 8.43
CA ASN A 159 28.82 9.19 9.18
C ASN A 159 28.01 10.42 8.75
N ASP A 160 27.09 10.30 7.78
CA ASP A 160 26.23 11.42 7.36
C ASP A 160 24.86 11.32 8.04
N PRO A 161 24.53 12.20 9.01
CA PRO A 161 23.26 12.14 9.72
C PRO A 161 22.03 12.31 8.81
N LYS A 162 22.17 12.92 7.63
CA LYS A 162 21.06 13.08 6.69
C LYS A 162 20.78 11.79 5.93
N ALA A 163 21.82 11.07 5.54
CA ALA A 163 21.72 9.79 4.86
C ALA A 163 21.55 8.62 5.84
N ASN A 164 21.93 8.79 7.10
CA ASN A 164 21.82 7.83 8.20
C ASN A 164 20.94 8.36 9.34
N PRO A 165 19.63 8.51 9.12
CA PRO A 165 18.71 9.05 10.14
C PRO A 165 18.52 8.12 11.34
N PHE A 166 18.85 6.84 11.20
CA PHE A 166 18.73 5.82 12.25
C PHE A 166 19.99 5.71 13.13
N GLY A 167 21.07 6.43 12.81
CA GLY A 167 22.33 6.34 13.54
C GLY A 167 22.97 4.95 13.48
N ALA A 168 22.77 4.24 12.36
CA ALA A 168 23.41 2.95 12.11
C ALA A 168 24.92 3.06 12.22
N LYS A 169 25.57 2.02 12.74
CA LYS A 169 27.03 1.99 12.94
C LYS A 169 27.74 1.08 11.96
N ASP A 170 27.01 0.14 11.36
CA ASP A 170 27.59 -0.83 10.43
C ASP A 170 26.57 -1.32 9.38
N LEU A 171 27.09 -1.96 8.34
CA LEU A 171 26.34 -2.69 7.33
C LEU A 171 26.70 -4.19 7.41
N GLU A 172 25.66 -5.01 7.42
CA GLU A 172 25.72 -6.45 7.57
C GLU A 172 25.01 -7.12 6.40
N THR A 173 25.29 -8.40 6.17
CA THR A 173 24.55 -9.22 5.21
C THR A 173 23.69 -10.24 5.95
N HIS A 174 22.48 -10.42 5.46
CA HIS A 174 21.47 -11.30 6.02
C HIS A 174 21.04 -12.32 4.95
N HIS A 175 20.92 -13.59 5.34
CA HIS A 175 20.43 -14.66 4.48
C HIS A 175 18.95 -14.46 4.15
N TYR A 176 18.58 -14.24 2.88
CA TYR A 176 17.19 -14.08 2.45
C TYR A 176 16.99 -14.54 1.01
N PRO A 177 15.95 -15.35 0.70
CA PRO A 177 14.83 -15.72 1.57
C PRO A 177 15.06 -16.96 2.44
N ILE A 178 16.18 -17.66 2.27
CA ILE A 178 16.45 -18.89 3.01
C ILE A 178 17.56 -18.64 4.03
N GLU A 179 17.21 -18.67 5.30
CA GLU A 179 18.18 -18.60 6.39
C GLU A 179 19.21 -19.71 6.33
N ARG A 180 20.46 -19.40 6.67
CA ARG A 180 21.50 -20.43 6.81
C ARG A 180 21.08 -21.50 7.80
N CYS A 181 20.31 -21.13 8.83
CA CYS A 181 19.79 -22.05 9.84
C CYS A 181 18.86 -23.13 9.30
N LEU A 182 18.19 -22.87 8.19
CA LEU A 182 17.21 -23.77 7.59
C LEU A 182 17.75 -24.59 6.42
N LEU A 183 19.03 -24.42 6.04
CA LEU A 183 19.66 -25.12 4.92
C LEU A 183 19.38 -26.63 4.94
N ASP A 184 19.50 -27.29 6.10
CA ASP A 184 19.32 -28.75 6.24
C ASP A 184 17.85 -29.20 6.12
N ALA A 185 16.91 -28.27 6.25
CA ALA A 185 15.48 -28.51 6.06
C ALA A 185 15.01 -28.23 4.62
N CYS A 186 15.85 -27.62 3.77
CA CYS A 186 15.47 -27.25 2.40
C CYS A 186 15.63 -28.41 1.41
N ASP A 187 14.60 -28.62 0.59
CA ASP A 187 14.65 -29.53 -0.57
C ASP A 187 15.18 -28.78 -1.81
N PRO A 188 16.38 -29.13 -2.33
CA PRO A 188 16.96 -28.46 -3.49
C PRO A 188 16.04 -28.45 -4.72
N LYS A 189 15.19 -29.48 -4.90
CA LYS A 189 14.27 -29.53 -6.05
C LYS A 189 13.19 -28.47 -5.97
N LYS A 190 12.69 -28.17 -4.76
CA LYS A 190 11.70 -27.11 -4.53
C LYS A 190 12.34 -25.74 -4.65
N VAL A 191 13.54 -25.57 -4.08
CA VAL A 191 14.31 -24.32 -4.22
C VAL A 191 14.61 -24.04 -5.69
N GLY A 192 14.99 -25.08 -6.46
CA GLY A 192 15.27 -25.00 -7.90
C GLY A 192 14.11 -24.52 -8.78
N VAL A 193 12.86 -24.61 -8.32
CA VAL A 193 11.70 -24.03 -9.04
C VAL A 193 11.75 -22.51 -9.03
N ILE A 194 12.19 -21.91 -7.92
CA ILE A 194 12.27 -20.45 -7.74
C ILE A 194 13.65 -19.94 -8.16
N PHE A 195 14.69 -20.71 -7.87
CA PHE A 195 16.10 -20.38 -8.13
C PHE A 195 16.74 -21.47 -9.01
N PRO A 196 16.60 -21.39 -10.35
CA PRO A 196 17.00 -22.45 -11.28
C PRO A 196 18.49 -22.86 -11.25
N GLN A 197 19.35 -22.05 -10.63
CA GLN A 197 20.75 -22.39 -10.36
C GLN A 197 20.91 -23.51 -9.31
N VAL A 198 19.91 -23.71 -8.45
CA VAL A 198 19.89 -24.78 -7.43
C VAL A 198 19.35 -26.07 -8.03
N LYS A 199 20.21 -27.09 -8.13
CA LYS A 199 19.90 -28.38 -8.78
C LYS A 199 19.96 -29.55 -7.82
N ASP A 200 20.80 -29.44 -6.81
CA ASP A 200 21.16 -30.49 -5.87
C ASP A 200 21.64 -29.86 -4.55
N ARG A 201 22.04 -30.71 -3.60
CA ARG A 201 22.50 -30.26 -2.28
C ARG A 201 23.71 -29.32 -2.35
N LYS A 202 24.67 -29.62 -3.24
CA LYS A 202 25.89 -28.84 -3.37
C LYS A 202 25.58 -27.43 -3.86
N THR A 203 24.80 -27.32 -4.93
CA THR A 203 24.37 -26.02 -5.50
C THR A 203 23.43 -25.27 -4.56
N LEU A 204 22.68 -25.96 -3.69
CA LEU A 204 21.93 -25.32 -2.60
C LEU A 204 22.89 -24.69 -1.57
N GLU A 205 23.90 -25.42 -1.10
CA GLU A 205 24.88 -24.91 -0.13
C GLU A 205 25.64 -23.68 -0.67
N GLU A 206 26.01 -23.71 -1.96
CA GLU A 206 26.60 -22.58 -2.67
C GLU A 206 25.61 -21.41 -2.78
N PHE A 207 24.34 -21.68 -3.10
CA PHE A 207 23.30 -20.65 -3.20
C PHE A 207 23.09 -19.91 -1.87
N ILE A 208 23.06 -20.63 -0.74
CA ILE A 208 22.76 -20.01 0.57
C ILE A 208 23.71 -18.85 0.88
N ASP A 209 24.99 -18.98 0.58
CA ASP A 209 25.99 -17.93 0.88
C ASP A 209 26.30 -17.03 -0.33
N SER A 210 25.56 -17.19 -1.44
CA SER A 210 25.70 -16.37 -2.65
C SER A 210 24.94 -15.06 -2.55
N GLU A 211 25.32 -14.08 -3.39
CA GLU A 211 24.60 -12.80 -3.51
C GLU A 211 23.11 -12.95 -3.81
N ALA A 212 22.70 -14.05 -4.46
CA ALA A 212 21.30 -14.31 -4.81
C ALA A 212 20.42 -14.64 -3.59
N ASN A 213 21.02 -14.98 -2.45
CA ASN A 213 20.33 -15.25 -1.19
C ASN A 213 20.78 -14.27 -0.09
N MET A 214 21.26 -13.07 -0.47
CA MET A 214 21.79 -12.08 0.46
C MET A 214 21.04 -10.76 0.37
N MET A 215 20.68 -10.24 1.53
CA MET A 215 20.16 -8.90 1.71
C MET A 215 21.15 -8.08 2.52
N VAL A 216 21.49 -6.87 2.06
CA VAL A 216 22.29 -5.93 2.86
C VAL A 216 21.37 -5.18 3.80
N LEU A 217 21.71 -5.15 5.08
CA LEU A 217 20.99 -4.43 6.14
C LEU A 217 21.97 -3.62 6.98
N CYS A 218 21.53 -2.50 7.55
CA CYS A 218 22.32 -1.88 8.61
C CYS A 218 22.09 -2.60 9.94
N ASP A 219 23.01 -2.42 10.89
CA ASP A 219 22.93 -3.01 12.23
C ASP A 219 21.58 -2.77 12.93
N ILE A 220 20.94 -1.62 12.69
CA ILE A 220 19.58 -1.32 13.19
C ILE A 220 18.52 -2.22 12.54
N HIS A 221 18.46 -2.28 11.21
CA HIS A 221 17.44 -3.09 10.51
C HIS A 221 17.78 -4.57 10.48
N HIS A 222 18.97 -4.97 10.90
CA HIS A 222 19.31 -6.36 11.09
C HIS A 222 18.92 -6.86 12.49
N ARG A 223 19.26 -6.11 13.56
CA ARG A 223 19.24 -6.63 14.94
C ARG A 223 18.51 -5.77 15.97
N HIS A 224 18.02 -4.59 15.64
CA HIS A 224 17.35 -3.77 16.64
C HIS A 224 16.00 -4.39 17.05
N PRO A 225 15.63 -4.44 18.35
CA PRO A 225 14.36 -5.04 18.78
C PRO A 225 13.10 -4.46 18.13
N LEU A 226 13.13 -3.17 17.79
CA LEU A 226 11.99 -2.45 17.21
C LEU A 226 12.03 -2.26 15.68
N HIS A 227 13.11 -2.68 15.01
CA HIS A 227 13.32 -2.43 13.56
C HIS A 227 13.92 -3.62 12.81
N GLY A 228 14.53 -4.55 13.54
CA GLY A 228 15.37 -5.61 13.01
C GLY A 228 14.58 -6.79 12.50
N ILE A 229 15.02 -7.37 11.38
CA ILE A 229 14.41 -8.56 10.79
C ILE A 229 14.39 -9.77 11.74
N HIS A 230 15.35 -9.87 12.66
CA HIS A 230 15.40 -10.94 13.68
C HIS A 230 14.44 -10.76 14.86
N HIS A 231 13.77 -9.61 14.95
CA HIS A 231 12.87 -9.29 16.06
C HIS A 231 11.44 -9.00 15.62
N LEU A 232 11.27 -8.54 14.39
CA LEU A 232 9.96 -8.22 13.84
C LEU A 232 9.40 -9.38 13.04
N VAL A 233 8.07 -9.51 13.05
CA VAL A 233 7.40 -10.41 12.09
C VAL A 233 7.54 -9.83 10.69
N GLY A 234 7.56 -10.72 9.68
CA GLY A 234 7.82 -10.34 8.28
C GLY A 234 7.05 -9.10 7.80
N PRO A 235 5.70 -9.04 7.92
CA PRO A 235 4.93 -7.88 7.47
C PRO A 235 5.37 -6.56 8.11
N ASP A 236 5.63 -6.57 9.41
CA ASP A 236 6.09 -5.40 10.17
C ASP A 236 7.48 -4.98 9.72
N PHE A 237 8.37 -5.93 9.48
CA PHE A 237 9.69 -5.64 8.95
C PHE A 237 9.63 -4.99 7.56
N TYR A 238 8.89 -5.59 6.63
CA TYR A 238 8.87 -5.19 5.21
C TYR A 238 8.09 -3.91 4.94
N VAL A 239 7.18 -3.47 5.83
CA VAL A 239 6.41 -2.23 5.61
C VAL A 239 7.21 -0.96 5.94
N GLN A 240 8.28 -1.07 6.73
CA GLN A 240 9.09 0.07 7.21
C GLN A 240 9.51 1.09 6.13
N PRO A 241 9.96 0.69 4.91
CA PRO A 241 10.36 1.64 3.87
C PRO A 241 9.23 2.54 3.34
N PHE A 242 7.97 2.16 3.58
CA PHE A 242 6.78 2.82 3.04
C PHE A 242 6.08 3.73 4.06
N LEU A 243 6.55 3.74 5.30
CA LEU A 243 5.92 4.50 6.37
C LEU A 243 6.25 5.99 6.30
N TYR A 244 5.34 6.80 6.83
CA TYR A 244 5.61 8.20 7.10
C TYR A 244 6.75 8.33 8.12
N GLY A 245 7.58 9.36 7.95
CA GLY A 245 8.68 9.65 8.85
C GLY A 245 8.18 9.86 10.28
N GLY A 246 8.72 9.07 11.22
CA GLY A 246 8.36 9.11 12.63
C GLY A 246 7.23 8.15 13.03
N TYR A 247 6.61 7.43 12.09
CA TYR A 247 5.66 6.36 12.42
C TYR A 247 6.40 5.15 12.99
N GLN A 248 5.88 4.60 14.09
CA GLN A 248 6.44 3.43 14.78
C GLN A 248 5.48 2.24 14.64
N ILE A 249 5.97 1.11 14.11
CA ILE A 249 5.18 -0.12 14.00
C ILE A 249 5.17 -0.86 15.32
N VAL A 250 6.33 -0.93 15.96
CA VAL A 250 6.56 -1.66 17.20
C VAL A 250 7.09 -0.69 18.24
N ALA A 251 6.61 -0.87 19.47
CA ALA A 251 7.02 -0.12 20.64
C ALA A 251 7.15 -1.09 21.82
N ASP A 252 8.01 -0.74 22.77
CA ASP A 252 8.02 -1.41 24.06
C ASP A 252 6.70 -1.17 24.80
N ALA A 253 6.27 -2.12 25.63
CA ALA A 253 5.03 -2.00 26.38
C ALA A 253 4.98 -0.75 27.28
N ALA A 254 6.14 -0.28 27.76
CA ALA A 254 6.25 0.95 28.54
C ALA A 254 5.99 2.23 27.71
N ASP A 255 6.24 2.17 26.40
CA ASP A 255 6.17 3.31 25.48
C ASP A 255 4.96 3.26 24.54
N GLU A 256 4.15 2.20 24.59
CA GLU A 256 3.01 1.96 23.70
C GLU A 256 2.09 3.18 23.57
N ALA A 257 1.65 3.75 24.69
CA ALA A 257 0.75 4.91 24.69
C ALA A 257 1.38 6.14 24.03
N ALA A 258 2.68 6.36 24.23
CA ALA A 258 3.41 7.46 23.62
C ALA A 258 3.60 7.24 22.11
N ALA A 259 3.89 6.02 21.70
CA ALA A 259 4.03 5.62 20.30
C ALA A 259 2.71 5.79 19.53
N ILE A 260 1.58 5.33 20.10
CA ILE A 260 0.25 5.49 19.52
C ILE A 260 -0.07 6.98 19.35
N ALA A 261 0.09 7.78 20.41
CA ALA A 261 -0.19 9.23 20.35
C ALA A 261 0.70 9.97 19.33
N ASN A 262 1.94 9.49 19.12
CA ASN A 262 2.82 10.04 18.08
C ASN A 262 2.39 9.61 16.67
N ASN A 263 2.03 8.34 16.48
CA ASN A 263 1.54 7.82 15.21
C ASN A 263 0.28 8.55 14.75
N GLU A 264 -0.67 8.81 15.65
CA GLU A 264 -1.87 9.61 15.34
C GLU A 264 -1.49 11.00 14.82
N LYS A 265 -0.52 11.68 15.44
CA LYS A 265 -0.02 12.98 14.98
C LYS A 265 0.62 12.89 13.60
N VAL A 266 1.42 11.85 13.33
CA VAL A 266 2.06 11.62 12.02
C VAL A 266 1.00 11.42 10.94
N VAL A 267 0.01 10.56 11.19
CA VAL A 267 -1.10 10.30 10.26
C VAL A 267 -1.91 11.56 10.02
N HIS A 268 -2.35 12.27 11.08
CA HIS A 268 -3.10 13.51 10.94
C HIS A 268 -2.35 14.56 10.12
N LYS A 269 -1.05 14.74 10.36
CA LYS A 269 -0.22 15.66 9.58
C LYS A 269 -0.21 15.32 8.10
N HIS A 270 -0.20 14.05 7.72
CA HIS A 270 -0.12 13.66 6.31
C HIS A 270 -1.48 13.58 5.62
N VAL A 271 -2.54 13.19 6.33
CA VAL A 271 -3.90 13.16 5.79
C VAL A 271 -4.42 14.59 5.57
N THR A 272 -4.20 15.50 6.53
CA THR A 272 -4.71 16.88 6.42
C THR A 272 -4.02 17.74 5.36
N ILE A 273 -2.88 17.32 4.83
CA ILE A 273 -2.11 18.09 3.83
C ILE A 273 -2.57 17.80 2.40
N ASP A 274 -3.11 16.61 2.10
CA ASP A 274 -3.53 16.25 0.74
C ASP A 274 -4.99 15.74 0.64
N GLU A 275 -5.64 15.39 1.75
CA GLU A 275 -7.05 14.97 1.80
C GLU A 275 -7.80 15.75 2.88
N ILE A 276 -8.21 16.97 2.54
CA ILE A 276 -9.57 17.54 2.72
C ILE A 276 -9.52 18.94 2.04
N THR A 277 -9.54 18.93 0.71
CA THR A 277 -10.41 19.84 -0.05
C THR A 277 -11.76 19.17 -0.31
N HIS A 278 -12.11 18.16 0.49
CA HIS A 278 -13.44 17.54 0.56
C HIS A 278 -14.18 18.02 1.81
N GLY A 279 -14.16 19.34 2.02
CA GLY A 279 -15.05 20.03 2.97
C GLY A 279 -16.46 20.23 2.40
N ASP A 280 -16.87 19.44 1.41
CA ASP A 280 -18.23 19.42 0.92
C ASP A 280 -19.04 18.54 1.88
N GLN A 281 -19.92 19.16 2.66
CA GLN A 281 -21.01 18.45 3.31
C GLN A 281 -21.87 17.83 2.20
N VAL A 282 -21.72 16.53 1.95
CA VAL A 282 -22.65 15.79 1.10
C VAL A 282 -23.95 15.64 1.89
N VAL A 283 -24.88 16.56 1.68
CA VAL A 283 -26.27 16.36 2.07
C VAL A 283 -26.87 15.42 1.05
N GLU A 284 -26.96 14.13 1.40
CA GLU A 284 -27.65 13.14 0.58
C GLU A 284 -29.12 13.57 0.41
N LYS A 285 -29.47 14.06 -0.79
CA LYS A 285 -30.84 14.38 -1.16
C LYS A 285 -31.32 13.40 -2.21
N LYS A 286 -32.11 12.43 -1.75
CA LYS A 286 -32.78 11.48 -2.63
C LYS A 286 -33.87 12.21 -3.42
N VAL A 287 -33.65 12.42 -4.73
CA VAL A 287 -34.66 12.97 -5.64
C VAL A 287 -35.22 11.83 -6.47
N VAL A 288 -36.42 11.38 -6.16
CA VAL A 288 -37.14 10.41 -7.00
C VAL A 288 -37.91 11.18 -8.06
N LYS A 289 -37.45 11.14 -9.32
CA LYS A 289 -38.19 11.69 -10.47
C LYS A 289 -38.59 10.55 -11.40
N GLU A 290 -39.88 10.28 -11.50
CA GLU A 290 -40.40 9.40 -12.55
C GLU A 290 -40.39 10.15 -13.89
N THR A 291 -39.62 9.65 -14.84
CA THR A 291 -39.62 10.18 -16.20
C THR A 291 -40.39 9.22 -17.11
N THR A 292 -41.45 9.72 -17.75
CA THR A 292 -42.16 8.98 -18.80
C THR A 292 -41.63 9.43 -20.15
N VAL A 293 -40.87 8.56 -20.82
CA VAL A 293 -40.41 8.80 -22.19
C VAL A 293 -41.50 8.30 -23.14
N THR A 294 -42.14 9.21 -23.86
CA THR A 294 -43.06 8.86 -24.96
C THR A 294 -42.30 8.93 -26.28
N ARG A 295 -42.39 7.87 -27.11
CA ARG A 295 -41.92 7.91 -28.50
C ARG A 295 -43.10 7.90 -29.47
N PRO A 296 -43.00 8.59 -30.61
CA PRO A 296 -43.91 8.39 -31.73
C PRO A 296 -43.60 7.07 -32.42
N VAL A 297 -44.65 6.31 -32.75
CA VAL A 297 -44.58 5.04 -33.47
C VAL A 297 -44.22 5.32 -34.93
N ARG A 298 -43.28 4.55 -35.48
CA ARG A 298 -43.18 4.27 -36.91
C ARG A 298 -43.05 2.77 -37.11
#